data_AF-A0AAV3BLJ5-F1
#
_entry.id   AF-A0AAV3BLJ5-F1
#
_cell.length_a   1.000
_cell.length_b   1.000
_cell.length_c   1.000
_cell.angle_alpha   90.00
_cell.angle_beta   90.00
_cell.angle_gamma   90.00
#
_symmetry.space_group_name_H-M   'P 1'
#
loop_
_entity.id
_entity.type
_entity.pdbx_description
1 polymer ?
#
loop_
_entity_poly.entity_id
_entity_poly.type
_entity_poly.pdbx_seq_one_letter_code
_entity_poly.pdbx_strand_id
1 'polypeptide(L)'
;MIREKINNDFKSDNVIQNIDIIKGYFEKKNATCSANNDLIYQYLYKDKFKNKERTISCSFNLKEIQANIVLSTDISEEESIYEIDDILNKIFADIMKILFGGKNNYIIRVYGRYYLSKSIDLNDTFNWKNNINLSSYNTPNRYSVYNVDNLTACPKENIIYCDIEVNAYNLSSARSMAYNLFLEFISLLSVLLDLGIEPYTSKENFLLLDEKLDFNKYKFWSTIGSCGIDDTELGLLVFDNMNGLIAIDENGEMILNTSLIISSSNINYTQTSYNEVLEKIFKNRKLKKQKKKYECKPISNELTFYNSYPKIFSEHCSFFRKVVVFEKEHIEKYNYFFNACKLYNYAHCIGSNNPTAMIAYLIASIEALSKSEKSEKYIKDINSDMDKFIIFCKKYFLGNDFDEKFLKYLYGKIRSGHFHSGEFYFFEYSCNFDLSFNNEFFKMRDIHIKARQTLRKVFINWIKINILQTTKLD
;
A
#
# COMPACT_ATOMS: atom_id res chain seq x y z
N MET A 1 29.35 14.48 18.91
CA MET A 1 28.28 14.16 19.89
C MET A 1 27.77 12.75 19.58
N ILE A 2 27.29 11.99 20.57
CA ILE A 2 26.70 10.66 20.33
C ILE A 2 25.18 10.82 20.35
N ARG A 3 24.50 10.33 19.31
CA ARG A 3 23.05 10.25 19.28
C ARG A 3 22.63 8.82 19.57
N GLU A 4 21.73 8.64 20.53
CA GLU A 4 21.25 7.32 20.96
C GLU A 4 19.73 7.22 20.85
N LYS A 5 19.26 6.02 20.54
CA LYS A 5 17.85 5.63 20.59
C LYS A 5 17.73 4.36 21.43
N ILE A 6 16.85 4.41 22.43
CA ILE A 6 16.65 3.33 23.41
C ILE A 6 15.22 2.80 23.27
N ASN A 7 15.04 1.47 23.35
CA ASN A 7 13.74 0.84 23.44
C ASN A 7 13.75 -0.31 24.46
N ASN A 8 12.72 -0.33 25.31
CA ASN A 8 12.53 -1.33 26.38
C ASN A 8 11.17 -2.05 26.29
N ASP A 9 10.49 -1.97 25.14
CA ASP A 9 9.09 -2.45 25.00
C ASP A 9 9.01 -3.97 24.79
N PHE A 10 10.14 -4.62 24.45
CA PHE A 10 10.18 -6.04 24.17
C PHE A 10 10.60 -6.87 25.38
N LYS A 11 10.00 -8.05 25.53
CA LYS A 11 10.48 -9.05 26.48
C LYS A 11 11.78 -9.68 25.98
N SER A 12 12.75 -9.88 26.88
CA SER A 12 14.03 -10.52 26.57
C SER A 12 13.85 -11.89 25.91
N ASP A 13 12.92 -12.71 26.39
CA ASP A 13 12.64 -14.04 25.80
C ASP A 13 12.27 -13.97 24.31
N ASN A 14 11.55 -12.93 23.88
CA ASN A 14 11.19 -12.77 22.47
C ASN A 14 12.41 -12.40 21.61
N VAL A 15 13.30 -11.56 22.14
CA VAL A 15 14.56 -11.20 21.46
C VAL A 15 15.49 -12.42 21.37
N ILE A 16 15.59 -13.20 22.45
CA ILE A 16 16.37 -14.45 22.48
C ILE A 16 15.88 -15.43 21.42
N GLN A 17 14.56 -15.62 21.28
CA GLN A 17 13.98 -16.51 20.27
C GLN A 17 14.32 -16.11 18.83
N ASN A 18 14.57 -14.82 18.58
CA ASN A 18 14.87 -14.28 17.26
C ASN A 18 16.34 -13.90 17.08
N ILE A 19 17.22 -14.26 18.03
CA ILE A 19 18.60 -13.75 18.06
C ILE A 19 19.42 -14.19 16.84
N ASP A 20 19.21 -15.39 16.32
CA ASP A 20 19.95 -15.89 15.16
C ASP A 20 19.53 -15.17 13.87
N ILE A 21 18.27 -14.75 13.76
CA ILE A 21 17.79 -13.91 12.64
C ILE A 21 18.40 -12.50 12.75
N ILE A 22 18.47 -11.96 13.97
CA ILE A 22 19.12 -10.67 14.25
C ILE A 22 20.61 -10.73 13.88
N LYS A 23 21.32 -11.79 14.28
CA LYS A 23 22.72 -12.02 13.87
C LYS A 23 22.84 -12.05 12.35
N GLY A 24 22.03 -12.84 11.65
CA GLY A 24 22.04 -12.92 10.19
C GLY A 24 21.72 -11.57 9.49
N TYR A 25 20.90 -10.71 10.11
CA TYR A 25 20.66 -9.34 9.63
C TYR A 25 21.93 -8.48 9.71
N PHE A 26 22.64 -8.53 10.84
CA PHE A 26 23.87 -7.76 11.03
C PHE A 26 25.08 -8.34 10.27
N GLU A 27 25.14 -9.65 10.06
CA GLU A 27 26.14 -10.31 9.21
C GLU A 27 26.06 -9.81 7.76
N LYS A 28 24.86 -9.66 7.20
CA LYS A 28 24.67 -9.07 5.86
C LYS A 28 25.16 -7.64 5.74
N LYS A 29 25.30 -6.94 6.87
CA LYS A 29 25.85 -5.58 6.97
C LYS A 29 27.35 -5.56 7.28
N ASN A 30 28.01 -6.72 7.32
CA ASN A 30 29.41 -6.89 7.70
C ASN A 30 29.71 -6.31 9.10
N ALA A 31 28.79 -6.51 10.06
CA ALA A 31 28.98 -6.06 11.44
C ALA A 31 30.00 -6.94 12.20
N THR A 32 30.82 -6.32 13.05
CA THR A 32 31.56 -7.02 14.09
C THR A 32 30.63 -7.26 15.28
N CYS A 33 30.59 -8.50 15.77
CA CYS A 33 29.77 -8.89 16.91
C CYS A 33 30.66 -9.14 18.13
N SER A 34 30.32 -8.53 19.26
CA SER A 34 30.84 -8.89 20.58
C SER A 34 29.67 -9.37 21.44
N ALA A 35 29.81 -10.58 21.98
CA ALA A 35 28.85 -11.14 22.93
C ALA A 35 29.53 -11.28 24.29
N ASN A 36 29.02 -10.59 25.31
CA ASN A 36 29.50 -10.70 26.68
C ASN A 36 28.44 -11.44 27.51
N ASN A 37 28.77 -12.64 28.01
CA ASN A 37 27.91 -13.47 28.85
C ASN A 37 26.53 -13.76 28.26
N ASP A 38 26.41 -14.46 27.12
CA ASP A 38 25.20 -15.05 26.48
C ASP A 38 23.89 -14.22 26.40
N LEU A 39 23.84 -13.00 26.94
CA LEU A 39 22.66 -12.16 27.17
C LEU A 39 22.95 -10.69 26.86
N ILE A 40 24.20 -10.32 26.55
CA ILE A 40 24.54 -9.01 26.00
C ILE A 40 25.17 -9.21 24.63
N TYR A 41 24.50 -8.68 23.61
CA TYR A 41 24.98 -8.69 22.22
C TYR A 41 25.25 -7.27 21.77
N GLN A 42 26.40 -7.03 21.18
CA GLN A 42 26.74 -5.74 20.57
C GLN A 42 27.20 -5.97 19.14
N TYR A 43 26.65 -5.18 18.23
CA TYR A 43 26.95 -5.20 16.81
C TYR A 43 27.45 -3.82 16.39
N LEU A 44 28.60 -3.79 15.72
CA LEU A 44 29.20 -2.57 15.23
C LEU A 44 29.42 -2.70 13.72
N TYR A 45 28.87 -1.80 12.92
CA TYR A 45 29.07 -1.83 11.47
C TYR A 45 29.20 -0.43 10.89
N LYS A 46 29.74 -0.35 9.66
CA LYS A 46 29.85 0.90 8.93
C LYS A 46 28.74 1.03 7.91
N ASP A 47 28.07 2.17 7.90
CA ASP A 47 27.07 2.52 6.90
C ASP A 47 27.46 3.83 6.17
N LYS A 48 27.06 3.95 4.90
CA LYS A 48 27.36 5.15 4.11
C LYS A 48 26.19 6.11 4.15
N PHE A 49 26.42 7.31 4.68
CA PHE A 49 25.45 8.40 4.66
C PHE A 49 26.07 9.65 4.04
N LYS A 50 25.45 10.20 2.99
CA LYS A 50 25.94 11.38 2.25
C LYS A 50 27.43 11.30 1.90
N ASN A 51 27.87 10.13 1.40
CA ASN A 51 29.27 9.82 1.05
C ASN A 51 30.28 9.79 2.21
N LYS A 52 29.83 9.91 3.47
CA LYS A 52 30.65 9.67 4.67
C LYS A 52 30.35 8.27 5.22
N GLU A 53 31.38 7.54 5.61
CA GLU A 53 31.21 6.31 6.40
C GLU A 53 30.96 6.67 7.85
N ARG A 54 29.96 6.03 8.46
CA ARG A 54 29.64 6.17 9.88
C ARG A 54 29.63 4.82 10.55
N THR A 55 30.10 4.81 11.78
CA THR A 55 30.00 3.65 12.65
C THR A 55 28.67 3.67 13.39
N ILE A 56 27.90 2.60 13.26
CA ILE A 56 26.64 2.39 13.95
C ILE A 56 26.85 1.25 14.95
N SER A 57 26.50 1.52 16.21
CA SER A 57 26.51 0.54 17.28
C SER A 57 25.07 0.15 17.63
N CYS A 58 24.80 -1.15 17.73
CA CYS A 58 23.55 -1.68 18.20
C CYS A 58 23.83 -2.64 19.36
N SER A 59 23.29 -2.38 20.54
CA SER A 59 23.40 -3.27 21.69
C SER A 59 22.04 -3.79 22.13
N PHE A 60 22.03 -5.05 22.55
CA PHE A 60 20.90 -5.75 23.13
C PHE A 60 21.33 -6.26 24.49
N ASN A 61 20.75 -5.72 25.55
CA ASN A 61 20.93 -6.21 26.91
C ASN A 61 19.66 -6.95 27.36
N LEU A 62 19.80 -8.26 27.55
CA LEU A 62 18.72 -9.21 27.79
C LEU A 62 18.75 -9.78 29.21
N LYS A 63 19.47 -9.13 30.14
CA LYS A 63 19.58 -9.58 31.55
C LYS A 63 18.28 -9.42 32.34
N GLU A 64 17.46 -8.45 31.96
CA GLU A 64 16.19 -8.16 32.62
C GLU A 64 15.02 -8.81 31.89
N ILE A 65 13.81 -8.74 32.46
CA ILE A 65 12.58 -9.22 31.79
C ILE A 65 12.33 -8.44 30.49
N GLN A 66 12.61 -7.15 30.51
CA GLN A 66 12.57 -6.28 29.33
C GLN A 66 13.95 -6.19 28.69
N ALA A 67 14.00 -6.34 27.37
CA ALA A 67 15.20 -6.17 26.58
C ALA A 67 15.50 -4.68 26.45
N ASN A 68 16.70 -4.27 26.83
CA ASN A 68 17.17 -2.92 26.57
C ASN A 68 17.95 -2.90 25.24
N ILE A 69 17.34 -2.31 24.22
CA ILE A 69 17.90 -2.19 22.87
C ILE A 69 18.38 -0.76 22.67
N VAL A 70 19.68 -0.57 22.45
CA VAL A 70 20.30 0.74 22.22
C VAL A 70 20.90 0.79 20.83
N LEU A 71 20.51 1.78 20.04
CA LEU A 71 21.13 2.14 18.76
C LEU A 71 21.85 3.47 18.92
N SER A 72 23.13 3.53 18.54
CA SER A 72 23.91 4.75 18.63
C SER A 72 24.80 4.99 17.42
N THR A 73 25.02 6.27 17.12
CA THR A 73 25.92 6.73 16.06
C THR A 73 26.51 8.09 16.42
N ASP A 74 27.69 8.36 15.88
CA ASP A 74 28.32 9.68 15.98
C ASP A 74 27.63 10.70 15.08
N ILE A 75 27.42 11.91 15.62
CA ILE A 75 26.92 13.09 14.91
C ILE A 75 27.91 14.25 15.04
N SER A 76 28.19 14.89 13.91
CA SER A 76 28.96 16.14 13.85
C SER A 76 28.03 17.37 13.92
N GLU A 77 28.56 18.53 14.31
CA GLU A 77 27.75 19.74 14.54
C GLU A 77 27.05 20.27 13.28
N GLU A 78 27.57 19.95 12.08
CA GLU A 78 27.01 20.37 10.80
C GLU A 78 25.84 19.48 10.32
N GLU A 79 25.54 18.39 11.03
CA GLU A 79 24.59 17.38 10.59
C GLU A 79 23.20 17.57 11.21
N SER A 80 22.18 17.38 10.38
CA SER A 80 20.79 17.43 10.81
C SER A 80 20.47 16.24 11.72
N ILE A 81 20.08 16.53 12.96
CA ILE A 81 19.64 15.52 13.92
C ILE A 81 18.47 14.70 13.36
N TYR A 82 17.56 15.34 12.60
CA TYR A 82 16.41 14.67 11.99
C TYR A 82 16.83 13.60 10.99
N GLU A 83 17.85 13.87 10.17
CA GLU A 83 18.35 12.89 9.21
C GLU A 83 19.05 11.71 9.88
N ILE A 84 19.73 11.96 11.00
CA ILE A 84 20.35 10.89 11.80
C ILE A 84 19.28 10.05 12.48
N ASP A 85 18.24 10.68 13.04
CA ASP A 85 17.11 9.97 13.64
C ASP A 85 16.39 9.10 12.60
N ASP A 86 16.25 9.54 11.34
CA ASP A 86 15.69 8.74 10.26
C ASP A 86 16.49 7.46 9.96
N ILE A 87 17.83 7.52 10.04
CA ILE A 87 18.69 6.34 9.88
C ILE A 87 18.43 5.36 11.03
N LEU A 88 18.45 5.84 12.28
CA LEU A 88 18.19 5.02 13.46
C LEU A 88 16.77 4.44 13.42
N ASN A 89 15.78 5.22 12.98
CA ASN A 89 14.40 4.78 12.79
C ASN A 89 14.29 3.66 11.77
N LYS A 90 15.02 3.73 10.66
CA LYS A 90 15.02 2.69 9.62
C LYS A 90 15.60 1.37 10.15
N ILE A 91 16.73 1.43 10.85
CA ILE A 91 17.37 0.24 11.43
C ILE A 91 16.46 -0.36 12.50
N PHE A 92 15.90 0.49 13.36
CA PHE A 92 14.96 0.07 14.37
C PHE A 92 13.73 -0.61 13.73
N ALA A 93 13.16 -0.03 12.68
CA ALA A 93 12.02 -0.63 11.97
C ALA A 93 12.35 -2.01 11.35
N ASP A 94 13.58 -2.23 10.90
CA ASP A 94 14.01 -3.54 10.40
C ASP A 94 14.14 -4.56 11.55
N ILE A 95 14.70 -4.16 12.69
CA ILE A 95 14.76 -5.01 13.90
C ILE A 95 13.34 -5.34 14.40
N MET A 96 12.44 -4.36 14.43
CA MET A 96 11.04 -4.54 14.81
C MET A 96 10.33 -5.60 13.97
N LYS A 97 10.55 -5.60 12.64
CA LYS A 97 9.99 -6.62 11.74
C LYS A 97 10.45 -8.03 12.10
N ILE A 98 11.70 -8.18 12.52
CA ILE A 98 12.24 -9.47 12.99
C ILE A 98 11.56 -9.86 14.31
N LEU A 99 11.47 -8.93 15.26
CA LEU A 99 10.90 -9.16 16.59
C LEU A 99 9.38 -9.39 16.60
N PHE A 100 8.67 -8.99 15.54
CA PHE A 100 7.27 -9.35 15.35
C PHE A 100 7.07 -10.83 15.01
N GLY A 101 8.10 -11.50 14.50
CA GLY A 101 8.08 -12.93 14.21
C GLY A 101 7.92 -13.78 15.47
N GLY A 102 7.17 -14.87 15.36
CA GLY A 102 6.96 -15.81 16.46
C GLY A 102 6.34 -17.12 16.00
N LYS A 103 6.07 -18.02 16.95
CA LYS A 103 5.59 -19.38 16.66
C LYS A 103 4.06 -19.47 16.48
N ASN A 104 3.31 -18.44 16.84
CA ASN A 104 1.86 -18.46 16.72
C ASN A 104 1.46 -18.19 15.26
N ASN A 105 0.73 -19.12 14.65
CA ASN A 105 0.15 -18.92 13.33
C ASN A 105 -1.19 -18.17 13.46
N TYR A 106 -1.38 -17.15 12.64
CA TYR A 106 -2.60 -16.35 12.56
C TYR A 106 -3.04 -16.20 11.11
N ILE A 107 -4.35 -16.12 10.90
CA ILE A 107 -4.93 -15.75 9.61
C ILE A 107 -5.71 -14.45 9.80
N ILE A 108 -5.04 -13.34 9.50
CA ILE A 108 -5.60 -12.01 9.67
C ILE A 108 -6.35 -11.61 8.41
N ARG A 109 -7.58 -11.13 8.58
CA ARG A 109 -8.34 -10.48 7.50
C ARG A 109 -8.05 -8.98 7.50
N VAL A 110 -7.68 -8.43 6.34
CA VAL A 110 -7.46 -7.00 6.12
C VAL A 110 -8.37 -6.53 4.99
N TYR A 111 -9.08 -5.43 5.19
CA TYR A 111 -10.10 -4.89 4.30
C TYR A 111 -9.57 -3.72 3.47
N GLY A 112 -9.89 -3.72 2.18
CA GLY A 112 -9.62 -2.61 1.26
C GLY A 112 -10.90 -2.08 0.64
N ARG A 113 -10.83 -0.85 0.15
CA ARG A 113 -11.84 -0.27 -0.72
C ARG A 113 -11.26 0.21 -2.04
N TYR A 114 -12.13 0.25 -3.04
CA TYR A 114 -11.88 0.80 -4.36
C TYR A 114 -13.19 1.31 -4.95
N TYR A 115 -13.09 2.06 -6.05
CA TYR A 115 -14.24 2.70 -6.67
C TYR A 115 -14.49 2.19 -8.09
N LEU A 116 -15.61 1.50 -8.29
CA LEU A 116 -16.10 0.99 -9.58
C LEU A 116 -17.63 0.90 -9.55
N SER A 117 -18.28 0.84 -10.71
CA SER A 117 -19.74 0.72 -10.82
C SER A 117 -20.27 -0.63 -10.32
N LYS A 118 -19.43 -1.68 -10.36
CA LYS A 118 -19.69 -3.02 -9.79
C LYS A 118 -18.40 -3.59 -9.18
N SER A 119 -18.56 -4.58 -8.31
CA SER A 119 -17.44 -5.31 -7.71
C SER A 119 -16.67 -6.10 -8.77
N ILE A 120 -15.35 -6.16 -8.62
CA ILE A 120 -14.50 -7.05 -9.40
C ILE A 120 -14.73 -8.47 -8.92
N ASP A 121 -14.82 -9.41 -9.84
CA ASP A 121 -14.95 -10.82 -9.49
C ASP A 121 -13.58 -11.44 -9.18
N LEU A 122 -13.10 -11.15 -7.96
CA LEU A 122 -11.84 -11.64 -7.37
C LEU A 122 -12.16 -12.56 -6.21
N ASN A 123 -11.88 -13.85 -6.36
CA ASN A 123 -12.02 -14.88 -5.32
C ASN A 123 -10.98 -15.97 -5.62
N ASP A 124 -9.73 -15.77 -5.19
CA ASP A 124 -8.65 -16.72 -5.47
C ASP A 124 -7.52 -16.67 -4.45
N THR A 125 -6.76 -17.75 -4.38
CA THR A 125 -5.55 -17.83 -3.56
C THR A 125 -4.31 -17.47 -4.38
N PHE A 126 -3.62 -16.43 -3.95
CA PHE A 126 -2.33 -16.01 -4.48
C PHE A 126 -1.19 -16.64 -3.67
N ASN A 127 -0.36 -17.43 -4.34
CA ASN A 127 0.92 -17.86 -3.79
C ASN A 127 1.92 -16.71 -3.97
N TRP A 128 2.03 -15.86 -2.96
CA TRP A 128 3.01 -14.78 -2.87
C TRP A 128 3.96 -15.03 -1.69
N LYS A 129 4.66 -14.02 -1.16
CA LYS A 129 5.51 -14.11 0.06
C LYS A 129 4.85 -14.97 1.15
N ASN A 130 3.55 -14.74 1.33
CA ASN A 130 2.65 -15.53 2.14
C ASN A 130 1.46 -15.98 1.26
N ASN A 131 0.74 -17.01 1.72
CA ASN A 131 -0.54 -17.36 1.09
C ASN A 131 -1.54 -16.24 1.39
N ILE A 132 -2.13 -15.67 0.34
CA ILE A 132 -3.16 -14.64 0.46
C ILE A 132 -4.41 -15.12 -0.27
N ASN A 133 -5.55 -15.14 0.43
CA ASN A 133 -6.85 -15.24 -0.24
C ASN A 133 -7.39 -13.84 -0.44
N LEU A 134 -7.61 -13.46 -1.68
CA LEU A 134 -8.27 -12.20 -2.02
C LEU A 134 -9.71 -12.49 -2.41
N SER A 135 -10.65 -11.80 -1.75
CA SER A 135 -12.08 -11.96 -2.01
C SER A 135 -12.77 -10.62 -2.06
N SER A 136 -13.71 -10.48 -3.01
CA SER A 136 -14.59 -9.31 -3.09
C SER A 136 -15.76 -9.47 -2.13
N TYR A 137 -16.00 -8.43 -1.33
CA TYR A 137 -17.15 -8.39 -0.43
C TYR A 137 -18.40 -8.03 -1.24
N ASN A 138 -19.39 -8.91 -1.21
CA ASN A 138 -20.66 -8.68 -1.89
C ASN A 138 -21.69 -8.13 -0.90
N THR A 139 -22.14 -6.90 -1.13
CA THR A 139 -23.26 -6.32 -0.37
C THR A 139 -24.57 -6.91 -0.88
N PRO A 140 -25.28 -7.77 -0.11
CA PRO A 140 -26.58 -8.28 -0.52
C PRO A 140 -27.56 -7.11 -0.70
N ASN A 141 -28.53 -7.26 -1.61
CA ASN A 141 -29.61 -6.29 -1.81
C ASN A 141 -29.18 -4.87 -2.24
N ARG A 142 -27.94 -4.68 -2.71
CA ARG A 142 -27.47 -3.39 -3.27
C ARG A 142 -28.40 -2.84 -4.36
N TYR A 143 -29.05 -3.70 -5.12
CA TYR A 143 -29.94 -3.33 -6.22
C TYR A 143 -31.40 -3.07 -5.82
N SER A 144 -31.80 -3.33 -4.56
CA SER A 144 -33.22 -3.26 -4.13
C SER A 144 -33.62 -1.95 -3.47
N VAL A 145 -32.68 -1.05 -3.18
CA VAL A 145 -32.95 0.32 -2.71
C VAL A 145 -33.19 1.21 -3.93
N TYR A 146 -33.99 2.29 -3.83
CA TYR A 146 -34.27 3.22 -4.94
C TYR A 146 -32.97 3.70 -5.60
N ASN A 147 -32.59 3.04 -6.69
CA ASN A 147 -31.22 3.13 -7.14
C ASN A 147 -31.14 4.04 -8.36
N VAL A 148 -30.60 5.24 -8.14
CA VAL A 148 -30.08 6.10 -9.21
C VAL A 148 -29.00 5.39 -10.06
N ASP A 149 -28.59 4.17 -9.71
CA ASP A 149 -27.69 3.31 -10.48
C ASP A 149 -28.05 3.10 -11.96
N ASN A 150 -29.34 3.16 -12.33
CA ASN A 150 -29.76 3.13 -13.73
C ASN A 150 -29.83 4.52 -14.37
N LEU A 151 -29.75 5.58 -13.57
CA LEU A 151 -29.89 6.98 -13.95
C LEU A 151 -28.54 7.71 -14.02
N THR A 152 -27.53 7.29 -13.25
CA THR A 152 -26.22 7.93 -13.15
C THR A 152 -25.07 6.93 -13.23
N ALA A 153 -23.99 7.34 -13.89
CA ALA A 153 -22.74 6.57 -13.98
C ALA A 153 -21.73 7.14 -12.99
N CYS A 154 -21.96 6.93 -11.69
CA CYS A 154 -21.05 7.38 -10.64
C CYS A 154 -20.14 6.25 -10.14
N PRO A 155 -18.88 6.55 -9.74
CA PRO A 155 -18.06 5.61 -9.00
C PRO A 155 -18.76 5.19 -7.72
N LYS A 156 -18.73 3.89 -7.41
CA LYS A 156 -19.30 3.38 -6.17
C LYS A 156 -18.22 2.70 -5.36
N GLU A 157 -18.31 2.85 -4.05
CA GLU A 157 -17.44 2.12 -3.15
C GLU A 157 -17.71 0.62 -3.29
N ASN A 158 -16.64 -0.15 -3.42
CA ASN A 158 -16.65 -1.60 -3.35
C ASN A 158 -15.55 -2.02 -2.38
N ILE A 159 -15.79 -3.13 -1.71
CA ILE A 159 -14.91 -3.66 -0.67
C ILE A 159 -14.27 -4.95 -1.15
N ILE A 160 -12.99 -5.10 -0.84
CA ILE A 160 -12.26 -6.37 -0.93
C ILE A 160 -11.69 -6.70 0.46
N TYR A 161 -11.41 -7.96 0.70
CA TYR A 161 -10.60 -8.34 1.85
C TYR A 161 -9.55 -9.39 1.47
N CYS A 162 -8.45 -9.36 2.21
CA CYS A 162 -7.36 -10.31 2.10
C CYS A 162 -7.24 -11.10 3.40
N ASP A 163 -7.39 -12.41 3.35
CA ASP A 163 -6.98 -13.30 4.44
C ASP A 163 -5.50 -13.66 4.24
N ILE A 164 -4.66 -13.26 5.21
CA ILE A 164 -3.20 -13.35 5.13
C ILE A 164 -2.70 -14.23 6.28
N GLU A 165 -2.02 -15.32 5.93
CA GLU A 165 -1.37 -16.22 6.87
C GLU A 165 -0.03 -15.62 7.36
N VAL A 166 0.16 -15.46 8.66
CA VAL A 166 1.37 -14.90 9.27
C VAL A 166 1.75 -15.64 10.56
N ASN A 167 3.05 -15.81 10.77
CA ASN A 167 3.60 -16.33 12.03
C ASN A 167 4.15 -15.16 12.86
N ALA A 168 3.59 -14.95 14.05
CA ALA A 168 3.89 -13.77 14.86
C ALA A 168 4.00 -14.09 16.37
N TYR A 169 4.58 -13.15 17.12
CA TYR A 169 4.69 -13.25 18.58
C TYR A 169 3.32 -13.13 19.27
N ASN A 170 2.51 -12.17 18.86
CA ASN A 170 1.16 -11.92 19.38
C ASN A 170 0.22 -11.39 18.29
N LEU A 171 -1.06 -11.18 18.63
CA LEU A 171 -2.06 -10.66 17.71
C LEU A 171 -1.70 -9.28 17.12
N SER A 172 -1.17 -8.34 17.91
CA SER A 172 -0.82 -7.00 17.44
C SER A 172 0.30 -7.02 16.39
N SER A 173 1.32 -7.85 16.64
CA SER A 173 2.38 -8.15 15.67
C SER A 173 1.82 -8.81 14.41
N ALA A 174 0.93 -9.81 14.55
CA ALA A 174 0.30 -10.48 13.42
C ALA A 174 -0.49 -9.51 12.53
N ARG A 175 -1.31 -8.65 13.14
CA ARG A 175 -2.10 -7.64 12.43
C ARG A 175 -1.22 -6.63 11.73
N SER A 176 -0.15 -6.17 12.37
CA SER A 176 0.83 -5.24 11.79
C SER A 176 1.54 -5.87 10.59
N MET A 177 1.97 -7.12 10.68
CA MET A 177 2.59 -7.87 9.58
C MET A 177 1.61 -8.06 8.41
N ALA A 178 0.40 -8.51 8.68
CA ALA A 178 -0.64 -8.71 7.68
C ALA A 178 -1.03 -7.39 6.99
N TYR A 179 -1.16 -6.29 7.73
CA TYR A 179 -1.47 -4.97 7.17
C TYR A 179 -0.36 -4.47 6.23
N ASN A 180 0.91 -4.65 6.59
CA ASN A 180 2.03 -4.30 5.72
C ASN A 180 2.06 -5.16 4.44
N LEU A 181 1.81 -6.46 4.56
CA LEU A 181 1.69 -7.37 3.42
C LEU A 181 0.52 -7.00 2.52
N PHE A 182 -0.62 -6.61 3.10
CA PHE A 182 -1.78 -6.12 2.38
C PHE A 182 -1.45 -4.85 1.57
N LEU A 183 -0.83 -3.84 2.20
CA LEU A 183 -0.43 -2.60 1.53
C LEU A 183 0.52 -2.85 0.35
N GLU A 184 1.48 -3.76 0.52
CA GLU A 184 2.39 -4.15 -0.55
C GLU A 184 1.64 -4.86 -1.68
N PHE A 185 0.80 -5.83 -1.34
CA PHE A 185 0.00 -6.59 -2.29
C PHE A 185 -0.93 -5.71 -3.12
N ILE A 186 -1.70 -4.80 -2.49
CA ILE A 186 -2.64 -3.92 -3.21
C ILE A 186 -1.91 -2.89 -4.07
N SER A 187 -0.71 -2.44 -3.68
CA SER A 187 0.08 -1.52 -4.48
C SER A 187 0.55 -2.17 -5.78
N LEU A 188 0.93 -3.45 -5.72
CA LEU A 188 1.25 -4.25 -6.90
C LEU A 188 0.00 -4.50 -7.75
N LEU A 189 -1.11 -4.91 -7.13
CA LEU A 189 -2.37 -5.21 -7.80
C LEU A 189 -2.95 -3.98 -8.53
N SER A 190 -2.82 -2.80 -7.92
CA SER A 190 -3.27 -1.52 -8.48
C SER A 190 -2.70 -1.26 -9.88
N VAL A 191 -1.40 -1.51 -10.07
CA VAL A 191 -0.74 -1.35 -11.37
C VAL A 191 -1.32 -2.33 -12.38
N LEU A 192 -1.53 -3.59 -12.00
CA LEU A 192 -2.07 -4.60 -12.91
C LEU A 192 -3.49 -4.25 -13.36
N LEU A 193 -4.32 -3.75 -12.45
CA LEU A 193 -5.74 -3.45 -12.70
C LEU A 193 -6.05 -2.03 -13.18
N ASP A 194 -5.07 -1.12 -13.18
CA ASP A 194 -5.30 0.33 -13.36
C ASP A 194 -6.29 0.93 -12.36
N LEU A 195 -6.19 0.54 -11.10
CA LEU A 195 -7.22 0.88 -10.10
C LEU A 195 -6.62 1.22 -8.74
N GLY A 196 -7.09 2.30 -8.14
CA GLY A 196 -6.72 2.69 -6.78
C GLY A 196 -7.38 1.78 -5.76
N ILE A 197 -6.57 1.17 -4.90
CA ILE A 197 -7.02 0.33 -3.80
C ILE A 197 -6.37 0.86 -2.53
N GLU A 198 -7.19 1.22 -1.55
CA GLU A 198 -6.72 1.74 -0.27
C GLU A 198 -7.30 0.94 0.90
N PRO A 199 -6.61 0.92 2.06
CA PRO A 199 -7.16 0.34 3.28
C PRO A 199 -8.53 0.94 3.60
N TYR A 200 -9.46 0.09 4.02
CA TYR A 200 -10.77 0.54 4.44
C TYR A 200 -10.68 1.41 5.70
N THR A 201 -11.38 2.55 5.66
CA THR A 201 -11.58 3.47 6.77
C THR A 201 -13.00 4.04 6.71
N SER A 202 -13.71 4.00 7.82
CA SER A 202 -15.07 4.52 7.94
C SER A 202 -15.07 6.03 7.76
N LYS A 203 -16.15 6.54 7.18
CA LYS A 203 -16.47 7.96 7.13
C LYS A 203 -17.83 8.17 7.77
N GLU A 204 -17.98 9.27 8.50
CA GLU A 204 -19.29 9.74 8.92
C GLU A 204 -20.01 10.33 7.70
N ASN A 205 -21.24 9.91 7.50
CA ASN A 205 -22.09 10.37 6.42
C ASN A 205 -23.41 10.89 6.96
N PHE A 206 -23.96 11.89 6.27
CA PHE A 206 -25.36 12.27 6.43
C PHE A 206 -26.21 11.24 5.69
N LEU A 207 -26.97 10.47 6.44
CA LEU A 207 -27.89 9.47 5.92
C LEU A 207 -29.26 10.11 5.74
N LEU A 208 -29.80 10.02 4.53
CA LEU A 208 -31.20 10.29 4.25
C LEU A 208 -31.92 8.95 4.22
N LEU A 209 -32.83 8.77 5.17
CA LEU A 209 -33.61 7.56 5.32
C LEU A 209 -35.03 7.85 4.83
N ASP A 210 -35.60 6.91 4.06
CA ASP A 210 -36.98 6.92 3.65
C ASP A 210 -37.74 5.75 4.28
N GLU A 211 -38.82 6.05 4.98
CA GLU A 211 -39.71 5.04 5.54
C GLU A 211 -41.02 5.04 4.75
N LYS A 212 -41.33 3.91 4.11
CA LYS A 212 -42.59 3.74 3.39
C LYS A 212 -43.73 3.57 4.38
N LEU A 213 -44.61 4.56 4.46
CA LEU A 213 -45.79 4.51 5.33
C LEU A 213 -46.99 3.86 4.63
N ASP A 214 -47.16 4.13 3.33
CA ASP A 214 -48.30 3.64 2.53
C ASP A 214 -47.95 3.65 1.03
N PHE A 215 -48.87 3.24 0.15
CA PHE A 215 -48.72 3.35 -1.30
C PHE A 215 -48.41 4.80 -1.70
N ASN A 216 -47.21 5.03 -2.23
CA ASN A 216 -46.68 6.35 -2.62
C ASN A 216 -46.59 7.41 -1.49
N LYS A 217 -46.56 7.01 -0.21
CA LYS A 217 -46.26 7.93 0.91
C LYS A 217 -44.99 7.50 1.64
N TYR A 218 -44.01 8.40 1.69
CA TYR A 218 -42.73 8.20 2.36
C TYR A 218 -42.51 9.29 3.40
N LYS A 219 -41.95 8.92 4.54
CA LYS A 219 -41.42 9.84 5.54
C LYS A 219 -39.91 9.89 5.38
N PHE A 220 -39.38 11.10 5.22
CA PHE A 220 -37.95 11.33 5.11
C PHE A 220 -37.41 11.90 6.41
N TRP A 221 -36.26 11.40 6.83
CA TRP A 221 -35.53 11.88 7.99
C TRP A 221 -34.03 11.76 7.73
N SER A 222 -33.27 12.67 8.33
CA SER A 222 -31.82 12.66 8.27
C SER A 222 -31.22 12.22 9.60
N THR A 223 -30.13 11.49 9.52
CA THR A 223 -29.29 11.17 10.67
C THR A 223 -27.83 11.18 10.26
N ILE A 224 -26.93 11.16 11.24
CA ILE A 224 -25.50 10.96 11.00
C ILE A 224 -25.20 9.50 11.32
N GLY A 225 -24.48 8.82 10.43
CA GLY A 225 -24.06 7.45 10.64
C GLY A 225 -22.66 7.19 10.09
N SER A 226 -21.90 6.37 10.81
CA SER A 226 -20.62 5.85 10.34
C SER A 226 -20.86 4.70 9.37
N CYS A 227 -20.20 4.75 8.21
CA CYS A 227 -20.15 3.57 7.35
C CYS A 227 -19.19 2.54 7.97
N GLY A 228 -19.71 1.36 8.31
CA GLY A 228 -18.94 0.20 8.71
C GLY A 228 -19.32 -1.02 7.88
N ILE A 229 -18.48 -2.05 7.92
CA ILE A 229 -18.75 -3.35 7.29
C ILE A 229 -19.13 -4.33 8.41
N ASP A 230 -20.25 -5.02 8.22
CA ASP A 230 -20.65 -6.16 9.05
C ASP A 230 -20.07 -7.44 8.42
N ASP A 231 -18.90 -7.88 8.90
CA ASP A 231 -18.31 -9.16 8.50
C ASP A 231 -18.94 -10.29 9.33
N THR A 232 -20.11 -10.70 8.90
CA THR A 232 -20.88 -11.82 9.48
C THR A 232 -20.14 -13.16 9.46
N GLU A 233 -19.15 -13.36 8.58
CA GLU A 233 -18.35 -14.59 8.57
C GLU A 233 -17.46 -14.68 9.82
N LEU A 234 -16.94 -13.53 10.28
CA LEU A 234 -16.04 -13.45 11.43
C LEU A 234 -16.70 -12.91 12.69
N GLY A 235 -17.95 -12.45 12.61
CA GLY A 235 -18.61 -11.75 13.71
C GLY A 235 -17.88 -10.45 14.05
N LEU A 236 -17.47 -9.69 13.03
CA LEU A 236 -16.73 -8.43 13.21
C LEU A 236 -17.50 -7.24 12.64
N LEU A 237 -17.57 -6.16 13.41
CA LEU A 237 -17.88 -4.83 12.88
C LEU A 237 -16.58 -4.12 12.55
N VAL A 238 -16.46 -3.68 11.30
CA VAL A 238 -15.22 -3.12 10.75
C VAL A 238 -15.45 -1.65 10.42
N PHE A 239 -14.80 -0.78 11.18
CA PHE A 239 -14.71 0.66 10.90
C PHE A 239 -13.36 1.02 10.28
N ASP A 240 -12.29 0.39 10.73
CA ASP A 240 -10.97 0.48 10.09
C ASP A 240 -10.13 -0.77 10.40
N ASN A 241 -9.03 -0.93 9.68
CA ASN A 241 -8.14 -2.09 9.82
C ASN A 241 -7.24 -2.06 11.06
N MET A 242 -7.16 -0.93 11.75
CA MET A 242 -6.21 -0.65 12.83
C MET A 242 -6.89 -0.78 14.20
N ASN A 243 -7.69 0.17 14.62
CA ASN A 243 -8.32 0.20 15.93
C ASN A 243 -9.85 0.04 15.85
N GLY A 244 -10.42 0.09 14.65
CA GLY A 244 -11.86 0.01 14.38
C GLY A 244 -12.40 -1.39 14.15
N LEU A 245 -11.68 -2.45 14.55
CA LEU A 245 -12.23 -3.81 14.56
C LEU A 245 -12.88 -4.08 15.91
N ILE A 246 -14.19 -4.32 15.89
CA ILE A 246 -15.00 -4.67 17.06
C ILE A 246 -15.47 -6.11 16.87
N ALA A 247 -15.09 -7.00 17.79
CA ALA A 247 -15.56 -8.37 17.79
C ALA A 247 -16.91 -8.50 18.49
N ILE A 248 -17.76 -9.38 17.98
CA ILE A 248 -19.00 -9.79 18.61
C ILE A 248 -18.75 -11.15 19.28
N ASP A 249 -19.03 -11.27 20.57
CA ASP A 249 -18.85 -12.50 21.31
C ASP A 249 -20.01 -13.51 21.07
N GLU A 250 -19.93 -14.69 21.71
CA GLU A 250 -20.94 -15.75 21.57
C GLU A 250 -22.33 -15.34 22.11
N ASN A 251 -22.40 -14.33 22.98
CA ASN A 251 -23.63 -13.80 23.55
C ASN A 251 -24.21 -12.63 22.71
N GLY A 252 -23.50 -12.20 21.66
CA GLY A 252 -23.87 -11.04 20.83
C GLY A 252 -23.39 -9.70 21.40
N GLU A 253 -22.52 -9.70 22.40
CA GLU A 253 -21.97 -8.48 23.00
C GLU A 253 -20.76 -7.96 22.22
N MET A 254 -20.67 -6.64 22.08
CA MET A 254 -19.56 -5.97 21.40
C MET A 254 -18.34 -5.84 22.32
N ILE A 255 -17.22 -6.43 21.91
CA ILE A 255 -15.94 -6.31 22.61
C ILE A 255 -15.18 -5.11 22.06
N LEU A 256 -15.29 -4.00 22.78
CA LEU A 256 -14.64 -2.73 22.43
C LEU A 256 -13.14 -2.76 22.75
N ASN A 257 -12.35 -2.09 21.90
CA ASN A 257 -10.94 -1.82 22.21
C ASN A 257 -10.84 -0.74 23.29
N THR A 258 -9.83 -0.82 24.16
CA THR A 258 -9.63 0.20 25.20
C THR A 258 -9.24 1.55 24.59
N SER A 259 -9.55 2.64 25.27
CA SER A 259 -9.08 3.97 24.90
C SER A 259 -8.30 4.60 26.05
N LEU A 260 -7.21 5.28 25.71
CA LEU A 260 -6.41 6.09 26.61
C LEU A 260 -6.76 7.56 26.35
N ILE A 261 -7.25 8.23 27.39
CA ILE A 261 -7.61 9.64 27.35
C ILE A 261 -6.39 10.44 27.81
N ILE A 262 -5.85 11.30 26.95
CA ILE A 262 -4.84 12.29 27.38
C ILE A 262 -5.61 13.54 27.80
N SER A 263 -5.80 13.67 29.12
CA SER A 263 -6.68 14.66 29.74
C SER A 263 -6.30 16.12 29.49
N SER A 264 -5.05 16.42 29.11
CA SER A 264 -4.61 17.79 28.86
C SER A 264 -5.13 18.38 27.55
N SER A 265 -5.65 17.56 26.64
CA SER A 265 -6.11 17.99 25.31
C SER A 265 -7.49 17.44 24.91
N ASN A 266 -8.17 16.68 25.78
CA ASN A 266 -9.39 15.91 25.43
C ASN A 266 -9.20 15.04 24.17
N ILE A 267 -7.97 14.61 23.89
CA ILE A 267 -7.68 13.71 22.78
C ILE A 267 -7.78 12.28 23.28
N ASN A 268 -8.67 11.51 22.65
CA ASN A 268 -8.83 10.08 22.89
C ASN A 268 -7.92 9.30 21.93
N TYR A 269 -6.96 8.55 22.47
CA TYR A 269 -6.17 7.59 21.72
C TYR A 269 -6.69 6.18 22.00
N THR A 270 -7.27 5.51 21.01
CA THR A 270 -7.61 4.09 21.18
C THR A 270 -6.32 3.28 21.38
N GLN A 271 -6.15 2.67 22.55
CA GLN A 271 -5.12 1.68 22.78
C GLN A 271 -5.67 0.32 22.38
N THR A 272 -4.95 -0.40 21.54
CA THR A 272 -5.27 -1.81 21.34
C THR A 272 -4.80 -2.58 22.58
N SER A 273 -5.66 -2.64 23.61
CA SER A 273 -5.55 -3.72 24.58
C SER A 273 -5.64 -5.05 23.86
N TYR A 274 -4.98 -6.05 24.43
CA TYR A 274 -5.16 -7.43 24.05
C TYR A 274 -6.67 -7.78 24.02
N ASN A 275 -7.15 -8.26 22.87
CA ASN A 275 -8.53 -8.67 22.67
C ASN A 275 -8.56 -10.19 22.46
N GLU A 276 -8.94 -10.93 23.50
CA GLU A 276 -8.96 -12.40 23.50
C GLU A 276 -9.93 -12.98 22.46
N VAL A 277 -11.09 -12.35 22.29
CA VAL A 277 -12.10 -12.80 21.33
C VAL A 277 -11.56 -12.63 19.91
N LEU A 278 -10.97 -11.46 19.61
CA LEU A 278 -10.35 -11.19 18.32
C LEU A 278 -9.14 -12.11 18.06
N GLU A 279 -8.34 -12.41 19.09
CA GLU A 279 -7.25 -13.39 18.95
C GLU A 279 -7.80 -14.78 18.61
N LYS A 280 -8.82 -15.26 19.32
CA LYS A 280 -9.45 -16.56 19.04
C LYS A 280 -9.97 -16.62 17.60
N ILE A 281 -10.65 -15.56 17.13
CA ILE A 281 -11.17 -15.45 15.76
C ILE A 281 -10.03 -15.67 14.75
N PHE A 282 -8.91 -14.98 14.89
CA PHE A 282 -7.84 -15.08 13.88
C PHE A 282 -6.91 -16.29 14.04
N LYS A 283 -6.77 -16.83 15.25
CA LYS A 283 -5.90 -17.98 15.54
C LYS A 283 -6.55 -19.32 15.17
N ASN A 284 -7.87 -19.43 15.28
CA ASN A 284 -8.60 -20.68 15.01
C ASN A 284 -8.93 -20.90 13.52
N ARG A 285 -8.60 -19.94 12.66
CA ARG A 285 -8.90 -20.02 11.23
C ARG A 285 -7.91 -20.92 10.50
N LYS A 286 -8.36 -21.47 9.36
CA LYS A 286 -7.53 -22.17 8.37
C LYS A 286 -7.74 -21.57 7.00
N LEU A 287 -6.66 -21.37 6.26
CA LEU A 287 -6.71 -20.76 4.93
C LEU A 287 -7.25 -21.78 3.93
N LYS A 288 -8.53 -21.64 3.56
CA LYS A 288 -9.15 -22.51 2.54
C LYS A 288 -8.69 -22.04 1.16
N LYS A 289 -7.97 -22.88 0.42
CA LYS A 289 -7.53 -22.54 -0.94
C LYS A 289 -8.75 -22.36 -1.85
N GLN A 290 -8.89 -21.17 -2.39
CA GLN A 290 -9.84 -20.83 -3.44
C GLN A 290 -9.09 -21.01 -4.77
N LYS A 291 -9.74 -21.65 -5.74
CA LYS A 291 -9.19 -21.81 -7.09
C LYS A 291 -10.21 -21.37 -8.11
N LYS A 292 -9.95 -20.23 -8.73
CA LYS A 292 -10.73 -19.75 -9.85
C LYS A 292 -10.02 -20.03 -11.17
N LYS A 293 -10.77 -20.49 -12.17
CA LYS A 293 -10.24 -20.66 -13.53
C LYS A 293 -10.26 -19.31 -14.23
N TYR A 294 -9.08 -18.79 -14.56
CA TYR A 294 -8.92 -17.59 -15.36
C TYR A 294 -8.60 -17.90 -16.81
N GLU A 295 -9.00 -16.99 -17.69
CA GLU A 295 -8.59 -17.04 -19.09
C GLU A 295 -7.07 -16.83 -19.20
N CYS A 296 -6.42 -17.63 -20.06
CA CYS A 296 -4.99 -17.56 -20.31
C CYS A 296 -4.66 -16.42 -21.29
N LYS A 297 -4.58 -15.20 -20.77
CA LYS A 297 -4.28 -13.99 -21.54
C LYS A 297 -3.24 -13.11 -20.84
N PRO A 298 -2.52 -12.27 -21.61
CA PRO A 298 -1.61 -11.30 -21.02
C PRO A 298 -2.39 -10.19 -20.30
N ILE A 299 -1.72 -9.50 -19.38
CA ILE A 299 -2.25 -8.30 -18.71
C ILE A 299 -2.53 -7.22 -19.76
N SER A 300 -3.72 -6.65 -19.70
CA SER A 300 -4.15 -5.58 -20.57
C SER A 300 -3.46 -4.26 -20.20
N ASN A 301 -3.04 -3.51 -21.22
CA ASN A 301 -2.58 -2.12 -21.08
C ASN A 301 -3.73 -1.11 -21.19
N GLU A 302 -4.97 -1.57 -21.34
CA GLU A 302 -6.16 -0.72 -21.38
C GLU A 302 -6.39 -0.02 -20.04
N LEU A 303 -6.98 1.17 -20.10
CA LEU A 303 -7.36 1.92 -18.91
C LEU A 303 -8.59 1.34 -18.26
N THR A 304 -8.60 1.37 -16.93
CA THR A 304 -9.81 1.11 -16.15
C THR A 304 -10.50 2.44 -15.84
N PHE A 305 -11.78 2.50 -16.18
CA PHE A 305 -12.70 3.58 -15.83
C PHE A 305 -13.72 3.09 -14.81
N TYR A 306 -14.41 4.00 -14.12
CA TYR A 306 -15.40 3.60 -13.10
C TYR A 306 -16.50 2.69 -13.63
N ASN A 307 -16.92 2.89 -14.88
CA ASN A 307 -17.94 2.08 -15.54
C ASN A 307 -17.37 0.85 -16.28
N SER A 308 -16.08 0.54 -16.10
CA SER A 308 -15.43 -0.62 -16.68
C SER A 308 -15.35 -1.78 -15.69
N TYR A 309 -15.17 -2.98 -16.21
CA TYR A 309 -15.10 -4.22 -15.44
C TYR A 309 -13.79 -4.93 -15.77
N PRO A 310 -12.68 -4.58 -15.09
CA PRO A 310 -11.38 -5.15 -15.40
C PRO A 310 -11.43 -6.66 -15.20
N LYS A 311 -11.05 -7.39 -16.25
CA LYS A 311 -10.97 -8.86 -16.21
C LYS A 311 -9.65 -9.31 -15.63
N ILE A 312 -9.72 -10.35 -14.82
CA ILE A 312 -8.54 -11.01 -14.26
C ILE A 312 -8.13 -12.15 -15.16
N PHE A 313 -6.84 -12.20 -15.48
CA PHE A 313 -6.24 -13.23 -16.34
C PHE A 313 -5.20 -14.04 -15.58
N SER A 314 -4.84 -15.21 -16.09
CA SER A 314 -3.84 -16.07 -15.46
C SER A 314 -2.47 -15.37 -15.27
N GLU A 315 -2.11 -14.42 -16.15
CA GLU A 315 -0.87 -13.67 -16.04
C GLU A 315 -0.81 -12.79 -14.77
N HIS A 316 -1.94 -12.25 -14.30
CA HIS A 316 -2.05 -11.54 -13.02
C HIS A 316 -1.65 -12.45 -11.84
N CYS A 317 -2.11 -13.70 -11.86
CA CYS A 317 -1.79 -14.68 -10.82
C CYS A 317 -0.33 -15.15 -10.93
N SER A 318 0.20 -15.28 -12.15
CA SER A 318 1.59 -15.64 -12.39
C SER A 318 2.56 -14.53 -11.97
N PHE A 319 2.16 -13.26 -12.12
CA PHE A 319 2.95 -12.10 -11.74
C PHE A 319 3.40 -12.16 -10.28
N PHE A 320 2.48 -12.45 -9.35
CA PHE A 320 2.82 -12.49 -7.92
C PHE A 320 3.84 -13.59 -7.57
N ARG A 321 3.88 -14.69 -8.31
CA ARG A 321 4.93 -15.70 -8.14
C ARG A 321 6.27 -15.21 -8.69
N LYS A 322 6.26 -14.60 -9.87
CA LYS A 322 7.46 -14.11 -10.55
C LYS A 322 8.09 -12.89 -9.86
N VAL A 323 7.28 -12.00 -9.30
CA VAL A 323 7.78 -10.81 -8.60
C VAL A 323 8.56 -11.16 -7.33
N VAL A 324 8.21 -12.25 -6.65
CA VAL A 324 8.98 -12.77 -5.48
C VAL A 324 10.35 -13.28 -5.90
N VAL A 325 10.45 -13.92 -7.07
CA VAL A 325 11.74 -14.33 -7.63
C VAL A 325 12.57 -13.10 -7.99
N PHE A 326 11.95 -12.12 -8.68
CA PHE A 326 12.60 -10.87 -9.05
C PHE A 326 13.10 -10.08 -7.83
N GLU A 327 12.34 -10.00 -6.74
CA GLU A 327 12.77 -9.36 -5.50
C GLU A 327 14.04 -10.00 -4.91
N LYS A 328 14.12 -11.33 -4.92
CA LYS A 328 15.27 -12.08 -4.40
C LYS A 328 16.51 -11.87 -5.25
N GLU A 329 16.36 -11.87 -6.57
CA GLU A 329 17.48 -11.74 -7.53
C GLU A 329 17.93 -10.28 -7.71
N HIS A 330 17.01 -9.33 -7.54
CA HIS A 330 17.23 -7.92 -7.88
C HIS A 330 16.66 -6.97 -6.82
N ILE A 331 17.05 -7.15 -5.56
CA ILE A 331 16.52 -6.41 -4.40
C ILE A 331 16.49 -4.89 -4.59
N GLU A 332 17.55 -4.30 -5.16
CA GLU A 332 17.61 -2.86 -5.39
C GLU A 332 16.64 -2.39 -6.47
N LYS A 333 16.56 -3.13 -7.60
CA LYS A 333 15.60 -2.83 -8.67
C LYS A 333 14.17 -3.01 -8.19
N TYR A 334 13.91 -4.03 -7.39
CA TYR A 334 12.61 -4.27 -6.76
C TYR A 334 12.20 -3.10 -5.88
N ASN A 335 13.10 -2.54 -5.07
CA ASN A 335 12.76 -1.38 -4.23
C ASN A 335 12.30 -0.17 -5.06
N TYR A 336 12.96 0.11 -6.19
CA TYR A 336 12.53 1.18 -7.10
C TYR A 336 11.20 0.86 -7.78
N PHE A 337 11.01 -0.37 -8.26
CA PHE A 337 9.76 -0.84 -8.82
C PHE A 337 8.59 -0.75 -7.83
N PHE A 338 8.79 -1.22 -6.61
CA PHE A 338 7.76 -1.18 -5.57
C PHE A 338 7.42 0.26 -5.16
N ASN A 339 8.41 1.16 -5.11
CA ASN A 339 8.16 2.59 -4.92
C ASN A 339 7.30 3.18 -6.06
N ALA A 340 7.56 2.78 -7.30
CA ALA A 340 6.72 3.17 -8.44
C ALA A 340 5.28 2.65 -8.29
N CYS A 341 5.09 1.38 -7.89
CA CYS A 341 3.77 0.81 -7.64
C CYS A 341 2.99 1.58 -6.54
N LYS A 342 3.65 1.98 -5.45
CA LYS A 342 3.02 2.79 -4.40
C LYS A 342 2.56 4.15 -4.92
N LEU A 343 3.40 4.84 -5.69
CA LEU A 343 3.05 6.13 -6.29
C LEU A 343 1.91 5.98 -7.33
N TYR A 344 1.91 4.88 -8.10
CA TYR A 344 0.83 4.57 -9.04
C TYR A 344 -0.50 4.35 -8.33
N ASN A 345 -0.51 3.54 -7.26
CA ASN A 345 -1.71 3.30 -6.47
C ASN A 345 -2.21 4.60 -5.84
N TYR A 346 -1.30 5.40 -5.27
CA TYR A 346 -1.63 6.69 -4.69
C TYR A 346 -2.23 7.65 -5.72
N ALA A 347 -1.65 7.71 -6.94
CA ALA A 347 -2.16 8.52 -8.03
C ALA A 347 -3.64 8.20 -8.34
N HIS A 348 -4.02 6.92 -8.32
CA HIS A 348 -5.40 6.51 -8.53
C HIS A 348 -6.31 6.77 -7.33
N CYS A 349 -5.82 6.59 -6.10
CA CYS A 349 -6.62 6.82 -4.89
C CYS A 349 -6.99 8.31 -4.74
N ILE A 350 -6.06 9.23 -5.04
CA ILE A 350 -6.33 10.68 -4.99
C ILE A 350 -6.94 11.22 -6.29
N GLY A 351 -6.65 10.54 -7.41
CA GLY A 351 -6.91 11.01 -8.75
C GLY A 351 -8.39 11.10 -9.09
N SER A 352 -9.23 10.41 -8.31
CA SER A 352 -10.68 10.45 -8.47
C SER A 352 -11.25 11.86 -8.39
N ASN A 353 -10.64 12.72 -7.58
CA ASN A 353 -11.08 14.09 -7.34
C ASN A 353 -10.09 15.14 -7.90
N ASN A 354 -8.87 14.72 -8.25
CA ASN A 354 -7.80 15.63 -8.70
C ASN A 354 -7.03 15.04 -9.90
N PRO A 355 -7.53 15.21 -11.14
CA PRO A 355 -6.85 14.73 -12.35
C PRO A 355 -5.42 15.23 -12.54
N THR A 356 -5.09 16.47 -12.17
CA THR A 356 -3.72 17.01 -12.25
C THR A 356 -2.79 16.23 -11.34
N ALA A 357 -3.21 16.02 -10.09
CA ALA A 357 -2.45 15.23 -9.12
C ALA A 357 -2.28 13.79 -9.64
N MET A 358 -3.33 13.17 -10.18
CA MET A 358 -3.24 11.84 -10.79
C MET A 358 -2.11 11.75 -11.81
N ILE A 359 -2.09 12.64 -12.80
CA ILE A 359 -1.05 12.63 -13.84
C ILE A 359 0.33 12.93 -13.25
N ALA A 360 0.45 13.89 -12.35
CA ALA A 360 1.72 14.23 -11.70
C ALA A 360 2.33 13.04 -10.94
N TYR A 361 1.51 12.30 -10.17
CA TYR A 361 1.95 11.11 -9.45
C TYR A 361 2.19 9.91 -10.37
N LEU A 362 1.45 9.73 -11.46
CA LEU A 362 1.75 8.71 -12.46
C LEU A 362 3.12 8.96 -13.13
N ILE A 363 3.45 10.21 -13.41
CA ILE A 363 4.77 10.60 -13.94
C ILE A 363 5.85 10.32 -12.90
N ALA A 364 5.65 10.73 -11.64
CA ALA A 364 6.58 10.45 -10.54
C ALA A 364 6.78 8.94 -10.31
N SER A 365 5.72 8.14 -10.52
CA SER A 365 5.77 6.69 -10.51
C SER A 365 6.74 6.14 -11.59
N ILE A 366 6.63 6.62 -12.84
CA ILE A 366 7.55 6.21 -13.91
C ILE A 366 8.98 6.72 -13.66
N GLU A 367 9.13 7.92 -13.10
CA GLU A 367 10.44 8.45 -12.70
C GLU A 367 11.08 7.55 -11.63
N ALA A 368 10.33 7.13 -10.61
CA ALA A 368 10.80 6.18 -9.61
C ALA A 368 11.16 4.82 -10.24
N LEU A 369 10.36 4.33 -11.18
CA LEU A 369 10.64 3.09 -11.91
C LEU A 369 11.93 3.18 -12.72
N SER A 370 12.20 4.32 -13.36
CA SER A 370 13.39 4.53 -14.18
C SER A 370 14.70 4.36 -13.40
N LYS A 371 14.68 4.60 -12.08
CA LYS A 371 15.84 4.40 -11.20
C LYS A 371 16.24 2.92 -11.06
N SER A 372 15.36 1.98 -11.39
CA SER A 372 15.72 0.54 -11.51
C SER A 372 16.75 0.26 -12.61
N GLU A 373 16.99 1.23 -13.50
CA GLU A 373 17.93 1.15 -14.62
C GLU A 373 19.04 2.21 -14.55
N LYS A 374 19.27 2.78 -13.36
CA LYS A 374 20.30 3.81 -13.15
C LYS A 374 21.72 3.38 -13.52
N SER A 375 22.02 2.08 -13.47
CA SER A 375 23.32 1.51 -13.83
C SER A 375 23.46 1.28 -15.34
N GLU A 376 22.38 1.37 -16.10
CA GLU A 376 22.36 1.09 -17.53
C GLU A 376 22.99 2.25 -18.30
N LYS A 377 23.80 1.91 -19.30
CA LYS A 377 24.57 2.88 -20.10
C LYS A 377 23.68 3.99 -20.69
N TYR A 378 22.45 3.64 -21.08
CA TYR A 378 21.53 4.59 -21.73
C TYR A 378 20.91 5.63 -20.78
N ILE A 379 21.03 5.45 -19.45
CA ILE A 379 20.57 6.41 -18.42
C ILE A 379 21.76 7.04 -17.68
N LYS A 380 22.85 6.29 -17.50
CA LYS A 380 23.98 6.67 -16.65
C LYS A 380 24.59 8.03 -16.97
N ASP A 381 24.68 8.37 -18.26
CA ASP A 381 25.38 9.57 -18.72
C ASP A 381 24.47 10.81 -18.81
N ILE A 382 23.21 10.69 -18.38
CA ILE A 382 22.20 11.76 -18.45
C ILE A 382 22.11 12.45 -17.09
N ASN A 383 22.17 13.78 -17.08
CA ASN A 383 22.07 14.56 -15.83
C ASN A 383 20.65 15.06 -15.51
N SER A 384 19.83 15.31 -16.54
CA SER A 384 18.47 15.83 -16.39
C SER A 384 17.48 14.71 -16.07
N ASP A 385 16.71 14.85 -14.99
CA ASP A 385 15.68 13.88 -14.60
C ASP A 385 14.56 13.79 -15.63
N MET A 386 14.21 14.91 -16.29
CA MET A 386 13.27 14.92 -17.40
C MET A 386 13.79 14.06 -18.56
N ASP A 387 15.05 14.20 -18.95
CA ASP A 387 15.59 13.45 -20.08
C ASP A 387 15.70 11.95 -19.76
N LYS A 388 16.05 11.59 -18.52
CA LYS A 388 15.98 10.20 -18.04
C LYS A 388 14.57 9.63 -18.16
N PHE A 389 13.57 10.40 -17.71
CA PHE A 389 12.16 10.03 -17.81
C PHE A 389 11.73 9.80 -19.28
N ILE A 390 12.07 10.72 -20.18
CA ILE A 390 11.73 10.62 -21.61
C ILE A 390 12.36 9.40 -22.26
N ILE A 391 13.65 9.18 -22.03
CA ILE A 391 14.39 8.08 -22.64
C ILE A 391 13.92 6.73 -22.08
N PHE A 392 13.61 6.66 -20.78
CA PHE A 392 12.96 5.50 -20.19
C PHE A 392 11.61 5.21 -20.84
N CYS A 393 10.74 6.23 -20.98
CA CYS A 393 9.46 6.07 -21.68
C CYS A 393 9.64 5.60 -23.12
N LYS A 394 10.60 6.16 -23.86
CA LYS A 394 10.90 5.78 -25.25
C LYS A 394 11.26 4.31 -25.38
N LYS A 395 12.06 3.78 -24.46
CA LYS A 395 12.46 2.37 -24.42
C LYS A 395 11.27 1.43 -24.22
N TYR A 396 10.35 1.79 -23.31
CA TYR A 396 9.27 0.90 -22.88
C TYR A 396 7.91 1.18 -23.54
N PHE A 397 7.76 2.20 -24.38
CA PHE A 397 6.51 2.45 -25.11
C PHE A 397 6.23 1.39 -26.20
N LEU A 398 7.27 0.79 -26.78
CA LEU A 398 7.22 -0.30 -27.79
C LEU A 398 6.33 -0.02 -29.03
N GLY A 399 6.01 1.25 -29.32
CA GLY A 399 5.22 1.66 -30.48
C GLY A 399 5.93 2.71 -31.34
N ASN A 400 5.55 2.81 -32.62
CA ASN A 400 6.18 3.71 -33.59
C ASN A 400 5.74 5.17 -33.45
N ASP A 401 4.66 5.43 -32.71
CA ASP A 401 4.00 6.72 -32.51
C ASP A 401 4.44 7.44 -31.22
N PHE A 402 5.69 7.24 -30.78
CA PHE A 402 6.20 7.86 -29.57
C PHE A 402 6.29 9.39 -29.68
N ASP A 403 5.45 10.09 -28.92
CA ASP A 403 5.37 11.56 -28.90
C ASP A 403 6.23 12.16 -27.78
N GLU A 404 7.50 12.43 -28.10
CA GLU A 404 8.46 13.00 -27.15
C GLU A 404 8.04 14.39 -26.64
N LYS A 405 7.47 15.22 -27.52
CA LYS A 405 7.04 16.58 -27.17
C LYS A 405 5.90 16.55 -26.15
N PHE A 406 4.95 15.63 -26.32
CA PHE A 406 3.87 15.43 -25.37
C PHE A 406 4.39 15.03 -24.00
N LEU A 407 5.33 14.08 -23.90
CA LEU A 407 5.88 13.69 -22.60
C LEU A 407 6.72 14.79 -21.94
N LYS A 408 7.43 15.62 -22.71
CA LYS A 408 8.11 16.81 -22.16
C LYS A 408 7.10 17.82 -21.61
N TYR A 409 5.98 18.01 -22.30
CA TYR A 409 4.87 18.82 -21.79
C TYR A 409 4.28 18.24 -20.49
N LEU A 410 4.02 16.93 -20.43
CA LEU A 410 3.54 16.28 -19.22
C LEU A 410 4.48 16.47 -18.03
N TYR A 411 5.79 16.25 -18.23
CA TYR A 411 6.78 16.37 -17.17
C TYR A 411 6.97 17.83 -16.73
N GLY A 412 7.21 18.72 -17.69
CA GLY A 412 7.57 20.11 -17.42
C GLY A 412 6.38 20.99 -17.03
N LYS A 413 5.23 20.84 -17.68
CA LYS A 413 4.05 21.66 -17.37
C LYS A 413 3.23 21.00 -16.27
N ILE A 414 2.72 19.79 -16.48
CA ILE A 414 1.77 19.17 -15.53
C ILE A 414 2.45 18.75 -14.22
N ARG A 415 3.44 17.86 -14.26
CA ARG A 415 4.08 17.34 -13.03
C ARG A 415 4.86 18.41 -12.29
N SER A 416 5.77 19.09 -12.98
CA SER A 416 6.63 20.11 -12.35
C SER A 416 5.81 21.34 -11.92
N GLY A 417 4.87 21.82 -12.74
CA GLY A 417 4.00 22.93 -12.36
C GLY A 417 3.11 22.60 -11.16
N HIS A 418 2.60 21.37 -11.06
CA HIS A 418 1.84 20.95 -9.88
C HIS A 418 2.70 20.89 -8.61
N PHE A 419 3.84 20.17 -8.65
CA PHE A 419 4.66 19.96 -7.44
C PHE A 419 5.46 21.17 -6.98
N HIS A 420 5.84 22.07 -7.89
CA HIS A 420 6.67 23.24 -7.54
C HIS A 420 5.88 24.55 -7.48
N SER A 421 4.76 24.65 -8.22
CA SER A 421 3.98 25.90 -8.32
C SER A 421 2.53 25.74 -7.87
N GLY A 422 2.08 24.54 -7.51
CA GLY A 422 0.68 24.30 -7.11
C GLY A 422 -0.34 24.49 -8.23
N GLU A 423 0.07 24.36 -9.50
CA GLU A 423 -0.82 24.56 -10.66
C GLU A 423 -1.79 23.36 -10.86
N PHE A 424 -3.00 23.66 -11.37
CA PHE A 424 -4.06 22.70 -11.70
C PHE A 424 -4.52 22.93 -13.15
N TYR A 425 -4.45 21.89 -13.99
CA TYR A 425 -4.55 22.00 -15.45
C TYR A 425 -5.81 21.40 -16.05
N PHE A 426 -6.61 20.65 -15.27
CA PHE A 426 -7.79 19.92 -15.77
C PHE A 426 -9.09 20.52 -15.24
N PHE A 427 -9.11 21.83 -15.02
CA PHE A 427 -10.29 22.61 -14.58
C PHE A 427 -10.89 22.17 -13.24
N GLU A 428 -10.08 21.58 -12.35
CA GLU A 428 -10.53 21.09 -11.04
C GLU A 428 -11.17 22.20 -10.19
N TYR A 429 -10.66 23.43 -10.31
CA TYR A 429 -11.13 24.61 -9.57
C TYR A 429 -11.83 25.64 -10.46
N SER A 430 -12.02 25.33 -11.75
CA SER A 430 -12.61 26.23 -12.75
C SER A 430 -13.61 25.47 -13.63
N CYS A 431 -14.46 24.68 -12.98
CA CYS A 431 -15.43 23.82 -13.67
C CYS A 431 -16.60 24.64 -14.23
N ASN A 432 -16.98 24.35 -15.48
CA ASN A 432 -18.24 24.79 -16.06
C ASN A 432 -19.14 23.56 -16.23
N PHE A 433 -20.27 23.52 -15.52
CA PHE A 433 -21.24 22.42 -15.64
C PHE A 433 -22.01 22.42 -16.96
N ASP A 434 -22.05 23.55 -17.67
CA ASP A 434 -22.54 23.59 -19.05
C ASP A 434 -21.41 23.19 -20.02
N LEU A 435 -21.19 21.89 -20.11
CA LEU A 435 -20.15 21.29 -20.95
C LEU A 435 -20.41 21.50 -22.45
N SER A 436 -21.63 21.84 -22.86
CA SER A 436 -22.01 21.97 -24.27
C SER A 436 -21.26 23.10 -24.98
N PHE A 437 -20.77 24.09 -24.22
CA PHE A 437 -20.01 25.24 -24.74
C PHE A 437 -18.51 25.19 -24.39
N ASN A 438 -18.02 24.14 -23.73
CA ASN A 438 -16.64 24.07 -23.25
C ASN A 438 -15.77 23.12 -24.08
N ASN A 439 -15.39 23.56 -25.29
CA ASN A 439 -14.46 22.82 -26.15
C ASN A 439 -13.10 22.55 -25.48
N GLU A 440 -12.65 23.44 -24.59
CA GLU A 440 -11.36 23.32 -23.91
C GLU A 440 -11.36 22.17 -22.89
N PHE A 441 -12.50 21.94 -22.21
CA PHE A 441 -12.67 20.79 -21.34
C PHE A 441 -12.43 19.47 -22.08
N PHE A 442 -12.99 19.31 -23.28
CA PHE A 442 -12.82 18.09 -24.05
C PHE A 442 -11.37 17.88 -24.50
N LYS A 443 -10.65 18.95 -24.87
CA LYS A 443 -9.21 18.85 -25.17
C LYS A 443 -8.40 18.41 -23.95
N MET A 444 -8.68 18.98 -22.78
CA MET A 444 -8.00 18.60 -21.54
C MET A 444 -8.33 17.18 -21.10
N ARG A 445 -9.58 16.74 -21.29
CA ARG A 445 -9.98 15.33 -21.12
C ARG A 445 -9.16 14.40 -22.03
N ASP A 446 -8.98 14.77 -23.29
CA ASP A 446 -8.25 13.95 -24.24
C ASP A 446 -6.74 13.90 -23.90
N ILE A 447 -6.16 15.02 -23.46
CA ILE A 447 -4.80 15.07 -22.89
C ILE A 447 -4.69 14.14 -21.67
N HIS A 448 -5.65 14.19 -20.74
CA HIS A 448 -5.66 13.34 -19.55
C HIS A 448 -5.71 11.85 -19.91
N ILE A 449 -6.60 11.46 -20.82
CA ILE A 449 -6.72 10.07 -21.28
C ILE A 449 -5.44 9.62 -21.99
N LYS A 450 -4.92 10.42 -22.93
CA LYS A 450 -3.67 10.12 -23.65
C LYS A 450 -2.49 9.97 -22.68
N ALA A 451 -2.40 10.83 -21.67
CA ALA A 451 -1.38 10.77 -20.63
C ALA A 451 -1.45 9.45 -19.85
N ARG A 452 -2.64 9.09 -19.33
CA ARG A 452 -2.85 7.81 -18.64
C ARG A 452 -2.50 6.61 -19.52
N GLN A 453 -2.97 6.58 -20.76
CA GLN A 453 -2.69 5.47 -21.69
C GLN A 453 -1.19 5.31 -21.93
N THR A 454 -0.49 6.42 -22.20
CA THR A 454 0.95 6.41 -22.50
C THR A 454 1.74 5.90 -21.28
N LEU A 455 1.48 6.45 -20.10
CA LEU A 455 2.19 6.10 -18.87
C LEU A 455 1.90 4.65 -18.44
N ARG A 456 0.63 4.21 -18.54
CA ARG A 456 0.24 2.82 -18.25
C ARG A 456 0.94 1.84 -19.18
N LYS A 457 0.97 2.12 -20.49
CA LYS A 457 1.64 1.27 -21.48
C LYS A 457 3.12 1.09 -21.17
N VAL A 458 3.82 2.18 -20.84
CA VAL A 458 5.23 2.15 -20.42
C VAL A 458 5.41 1.27 -19.18
N PHE A 459 4.59 1.43 -18.15
CA PHE A 459 4.70 0.64 -16.92
C PHE A 459 4.45 -0.85 -17.17
N ILE A 460 3.35 -1.20 -17.83
CA ILE A 460 2.98 -2.60 -18.10
C ILE A 460 4.02 -3.27 -18.99
N ASN A 461 4.58 -2.58 -19.98
CA ASN A 461 5.63 -3.12 -20.84
C ASN A 461 6.92 -3.37 -20.06
N TRP A 462 7.28 -2.51 -19.12
CA TRP A 462 8.41 -2.75 -18.21
C TRP A 462 8.20 -4.03 -17.40
N ILE A 463 6.99 -4.24 -16.84
CA ILE A 463 6.65 -5.47 -16.10
C ILE A 463 6.74 -6.70 -17.00
N LYS A 464 6.20 -6.63 -18.22
CA LYS A 464 6.22 -7.72 -19.19
C LYS A 464 7.64 -8.16 -19.52
N ILE A 465 8.54 -7.21 -19.74
CA ILE A 465 9.93 -7.48 -20.11
C ILE A 465 10.74 -7.98 -18.90
N ASN A 466 10.65 -7.30 -17.75
CA ASN A 466 11.60 -7.53 -16.65
C ASN A 466 11.14 -8.59 -15.63
N ILE A 467 9.82 -8.73 -15.40
CA ILE A 467 9.28 -9.66 -14.38
C ILE A 467 8.63 -10.87 -15.05
N LEU A 468 7.78 -10.63 -16.05
CA LEU A 468 7.05 -11.73 -16.70
C LEU A 468 7.90 -12.43 -17.75
N GLN A 469 8.94 -11.77 -18.26
CA GLN A 469 9.82 -12.26 -19.33
C GLN A 469 9.04 -12.71 -20.57
N THR A 470 7.92 -12.03 -20.85
CA THR A 470 7.14 -12.26 -22.06
C THR A 470 7.96 -11.66 -23.21
N THR A 471 8.59 -12.52 -24.03
CA THR A 471 9.32 -12.10 -25.24
C THR A 471 8.45 -11.18 -26.08
N LYS A 472 9.06 -10.14 -26.66
CA LYS A 472 8.42 -9.16 -27.55
C LYS A 472 7.39 -9.88 -28.43
N LEU A 473 6.13 -9.52 -28.27
CA LEU A 473 5.13 -9.77 -29.31
C LEU A 473 5.52 -8.83 -30.44
N ASP A 474 6.09 -9.42 -31.50
CA ASP A 474 6.35 -8.76 -32.78
C ASP A 474 5.05 -8.20 -33.38
#